data_AF-Q6N371-F1
#
_entry.id   AF-Q6N371-F1
#
_cell.length_a   1.000
_cell.length_b   1.000
_cell.length_c   1.000
_cell.angle_alpha   90.00
_cell.angle_beta   90.00
_cell.angle_gamma   90.00
#
_symmetry.space_group_name_H-M   'P 1'
#
loop_
_entity.id
_entity.type
_entity.pdbx_description
1 polymer ?
#
loop_
_entity_poly.entity_id
_entity_poly.type
_entity_poly.pdbx_seq_one_letter_code
_entity_poly.pdbx_strand_id
1 'polypeptide(L)'
;MPFPVFRSPIHVTDSSIDRLVLATLDDGPPPVPGGRPKGCKRLHTNAKVAHVRRLIEETSLTYKQIEAKTGVSAGTVGRWKREFNWTRHPLAPRASDTVPTERAGRRLKLRMLSSKLQQLAERYADELWRAPSVDLNRLIEAMEVLKMARLTQKGRGRPGKPGPAPRTEEDWLDREPAIRKALTDMRHAGVFTTCIPAEAMALLDDAYTPPEREVVRRGPRRRK
;
A
#
# COMPACT_ATOMS: atom_id res chain seq x y z
N MET A 1 53.71 8.46 -1.74
CA MET A 1 52.42 8.13 -2.40
C MET A 1 51.28 8.71 -1.56
N PRO A 2 50.85 9.95 -1.81
CA PRO A 2 49.73 10.58 -1.09
C PRO A 2 48.43 10.51 -1.92
N PHE A 3 47.35 10.06 -1.29
CA PHE A 3 46.01 10.04 -1.87
C PHE A 3 45.44 11.48 -1.95
N PRO A 4 44.83 11.91 -3.08
CA PRO A 4 44.22 13.22 -3.17
C PRO A 4 42.87 13.25 -2.45
N VAL A 5 42.77 14.13 -1.46
CA VAL A 5 41.54 14.53 -0.79
C VAL A 5 40.70 15.35 -1.77
N PHE A 6 39.62 14.78 -2.29
CA PHE A 6 38.63 15.55 -3.04
C PHE A 6 37.92 16.52 -2.08
N ARG A 7 38.29 17.81 -2.18
CA ARG A 7 37.51 18.92 -1.62
C ARG A 7 36.16 18.97 -2.31
N SER A 8 35.08 18.82 -1.54
CA SER A 8 33.73 19.16 -1.99
C SER A 8 33.52 20.67 -1.87
N PRO A 9 33.09 21.40 -2.91
CA PRO A 9 32.62 22.76 -2.76
C PRO A 9 31.13 22.70 -2.42
N ILE A 10 30.79 22.38 -1.17
CA ILE A 10 29.45 22.67 -0.65
C ILE A 10 29.56 24.02 0.04
N HIS A 11 29.18 25.08 -0.68
CA HIS A 11 28.88 26.35 -0.05
C HIS A 11 27.60 26.17 0.77
N VAL A 12 27.75 26.15 2.08
CA VAL A 12 26.65 26.36 3.02
C VAL A 12 26.38 27.85 3.01
N THR A 13 25.34 28.28 2.29
CA THR A 13 24.72 29.58 2.54
C THR A 13 23.64 29.38 3.59
N ASP A 14 24.02 29.70 4.82
CA ASP A 14 23.08 30.10 5.86
C ASP A 14 22.24 31.26 5.31
N SER A 15 20.94 31.07 5.22
CA SER A 15 19.96 32.09 4.83
C SER A 15 18.75 31.97 5.73
N SER A 16 19.03 32.04 7.03
CA SER A 16 18.06 32.46 8.05
C SER A 16 17.90 33.97 7.97
N ILE A 17 17.24 34.50 6.94
CA ILE A 17 16.59 35.82 6.81
C ILE A 17 15.84 35.76 5.46
N ASP A 18 14.65 36.37 5.38
CA ASP A 18 13.67 36.37 4.28
C ASP A 18 12.48 35.40 4.40
N ARG A 19 12.10 35.06 5.64
CA ARG A 19 10.67 34.96 5.98
C ARG A 19 10.13 36.34 6.29
N LEU A 20 9.63 37.04 5.27
CA LEU A 20 8.45 37.93 5.29
C LEU A 20 8.41 38.71 3.96
N VAL A 21 7.20 38.86 3.42
CA VAL A 21 6.81 39.67 2.24
C VAL A 21 6.95 38.97 0.88
N LEU A 22 5.88 38.30 0.45
CA LEU A 22 5.11 38.61 -0.78
C LEU A 22 3.98 37.59 -0.97
N ALA A 23 2.83 37.91 -0.38
CA ALA A 23 1.57 37.63 -1.07
C ALA A 23 1.55 38.49 -2.35
N THR A 24 0.86 37.99 -3.39
CA THR A 24 0.72 38.54 -4.76
C THR A 24 1.89 38.27 -5.71
N LEU A 25 1.77 37.22 -6.55
CA LEU A 25 1.58 37.34 -8.01
C LEU A 25 1.66 35.96 -8.65
N ASP A 26 0.53 35.59 -9.23
CA ASP A 26 0.29 34.42 -10.06
C ASP A 26 0.90 34.62 -11.46
N ASP A 27 2.22 34.83 -11.55
CA ASP A 27 2.91 35.12 -12.82
C ASP A 27 4.20 34.31 -12.98
N GLY A 28 4.05 32.98 -13.03
CA GLY A 28 5.02 32.14 -13.72
C GLY A 28 4.92 32.33 -15.24
N PRO A 29 6.00 32.14 -16.02
CA PRO A 29 5.98 32.33 -17.46
C PRO A 29 4.83 31.56 -18.12
N PRO A 30 4.19 32.13 -19.16
CA PRO A 30 2.94 31.61 -19.71
C PRO A 30 3.09 30.13 -20.11
N PRO A 31 2.05 29.32 -19.89
CA PRO A 31 2.09 27.91 -20.21
C PRO A 31 2.38 27.71 -21.69
N VAL A 32 3.60 27.24 -22.02
CA VAL A 32 4.00 26.97 -23.42
C VAL A 32 2.99 25.98 -24.03
N PRO A 33 2.23 26.37 -25.06
CA PRO A 33 1.29 25.49 -25.72
C PRO A 33 2.06 24.44 -26.51
N GLY A 34 1.74 23.17 -26.28
CA GLY A 34 2.38 22.06 -26.98
C GLY A 34 2.39 20.79 -26.14
N GLY A 35 1.66 19.77 -26.59
CA GLY A 35 1.81 18.43 -26.04
C GLY A 35 3.20 17.88 -26.33
N ARG A 36 3.79 17.17 -25.37
CA ARG A 36 5.07 16.48 -25.54
C ARG A 36 4.93 15.33 -26.56
N PRO A 37 5.84 15.21 -27.55
CA PRO A 37 5.95 14.01 -28.37
C PRO A 37 6.28 12.78 -27.52
N LYS A 38 5.65 11.65 -27.82
CA LYS A 38 5.82 10.40 -27.08
C LYS A 38 7.29 9.94 -27.15
N GLY A 39 7.97 9.81 -26.01
CA GLY A 39 9.34 9.28 -25.92
C GLY A 39 10.48 10.28 -25.65
N CYS A 40 10.27 11.60 -25.73
CA CYS A 40 11.35 12.58 -25.49
C CYS A 40 11.73 12.67 -24.01
N LYS A 41 13.01 12.64 -23.60
CA LYS A 41 13.45 12.79 -22.19
C LYS A 41 13.21 14.19 -21.54
N ARG A 42 12.48 15.08 -22.19
CA ARG A 42 12.18 16.43 -21.69
C ARG A 42 11.23 16.38 -20.48
N LEU A 43 11.46 17.29 -19.53
CA LEU A 43 10.58 17.52 -18.39
C LEU A 43 9.17 17.91 -18.86
N HIS A 44 8.15 17.59 -18.08
CA HIS A 44 6.77 17.95 -18.41
C HIS A 44 6.57 19.47 -18.27
N THR A 45 5.86 20.10 -19.21
CA THR A 45 5.52 21.53 -19.16
C THR A 45 4.67 21.84 -17.91
N ASN A 46 4.87 23.01 -17.29
CA ASN A 46 4.07 23.49 -16.15
C ASN A 46 2.57 23.46 -16.44
N ALA A 47 2.15 23.79 -17.67
CA ALA A 47 0.77 23.66 -18.15
C ALA A 47 0.18 22.26 -17.92
N LYS A 48 1.00 21.23 -18.14
CA LYS A 48 0.59 19.84 -18.00
C LYS A 48 0.49 19.42 -16.53
N VAL A 49 1.41 19.91 -15.71
CA VAL A 49 1.39 19.72 -14.25
C VAL A 49 0.12 20.36 -13.67
N ALA A 50 -0.20 21.59 -14.05
CA ALA A 50 -1.41 22.30 -13.62
C ALA A 50 -2.70 21.59 -14.10
N HIS A 51 -2.73 21.11 -15.33
CA HIS A 51 -3.88 20.35 -15.85
C HIS A 51 -4.08 19.03 -15.09
N VAL A 52 -3.00 18.31 -14.76
CA VAL A 52 -3.08 17.10 -13.92
C VAL A 52 -3.53 17.44 -12.50
N ARG A 53 -3.06 18.56 -11.93
CA ARG A 53 -3.49 19.02 -10.59
C ARG A 53 -5.00 19.25 -10.53
N ARG A 54 -5.58 20.00 -11.48
CA ARG A 54 -7.04 20.21 -11.57
C ARG A 54 -7.79 18.89 -11.61
N LEU A 55 -7.35 17.95 -12.46
CA LEU A 55 -7.96 16.62 -12.51
C LEU A 55 -7.82 15.83 -11.20
N ILE A 56 -6.79 16.08 -10.39
CA ILE A 56 -6.61 15.38 -9.12
C ILE A 56 -7.51 15.93 -8.00
N GLU A 57 -7.61 17.25 -7.93
CA GLU A 57 -8.31 17.97 -6.87
C GLU A 57 -9.82 18.03 -7.14
N GLU A 58 -10.24 18.20 -8.40
CA GLU A 58 -11.65 18.46 -8.76
C GLU A 58 -12.41 17.22 -9.22
N THR A 59 -11.75 16.11 -9.58
CA THR A 59 -12.43 14.94 -10.18
C THR A 59 -12.23 13.64 -9.41
N SER A 60 -13.25 12.78 -9.46
CA SER A 60 -13.23 11.41 -8.89
C SER A 60 -12.48 10.38 -9.75
N LEU A 61 -11.75 10.80 -10.77
CA LEU A 61 -11.06 9.88 -11.68
C LEU A 61 -10.00 9.03 -10.96
N THR A 62 -9.59 7.91 -11.53
CA THR A 62 -8.41 7.13 -11.10
C THR A 62 -7.14 7.68 -11.78
N TYR A 63 -5.95 7.38 -11.24
CA TYR A 63 -4.70 7.77 -11.91
C TYR A 63 -4.56 7.19 -13.32
N LYS A 64 -5.12 6.00 -13.59
CA LYS A 64 -5.15 5.43 -14.94
C LYS A 64 -6.06 6.19 -15.89
N GLN A 65 -7.19 6.69 -15.41
CA GLN A 65 -8.08 7.53 -16.21
C GLN A 65 -7.45 8.91 -16.47
N ILE A 66 -6.76 9.47 -15.47
CA ILE A 66 -5.97 10.71 -15.64
C ILE A 66 -4.85 10.49 -16.67
N GLU A 67 -4.17 9.33 -16.63
CA GLU A 67 -3.19 8.97 -17.66
C GLU A 67 -3.81 8.89 -19.06
N ALA A 68 -4.97 8.26 -19.21
CA ALA A 68 -5.65 8.21 -20.50
C ALA A 68 -6.04 9.60 -21.04
N LYS A 69 -6.46 10.53 -20.16
CA LYS A 69 -6.81 11.90 -20.55
C LYS A 69 -5.59 12.78 -20.84
N THR A 70 -4.51 12.61 -20.06
CA THR A 70 -3.38 13.55 -20.09
C THR A 70 -2.17 13.00 -20.86
N GLY A 71 -2.05 11.69 -21.03
CA GLY A 71 -0.86 11.04 -21.56
C GLY A 71 0.32 11.01 -20.58
N VAL A 72 0.14 11.48 -19.33
CA VAL A 72 1.15 11.40 -18.27
C VAL A 72 0.97 10.07 -17.54
N SER A 73 2.04 9.29 -17.40
CA SER A 73 1.94 7.95 -16.77
C SER A 73 1.33 8.03 -15.37
N ALA A 74 0.49 7.06 -14.99
CA ALA A 74 -0.12 7.03 -13.66
C ALA A 74 0.92 7.06 -12.52
N GLY A 75 2.13 6.54 -12.76
CA GLY A 75 3.24 6.60 -11.81
C GLY A 75 3.75 8.03 -11.59
N THR A 76 3.90 8.81 -12.67
CA THR A 76 4.29 10.23 -12.60
C THR A 76 3.22 11.06 -11.89
N VAL A 77 1.93 10.83 -12.22
CA VAL A 77 0.79 11.49 -11.56
C VAL A 77 0.81 11.24 -10.05
N GLY A 78 1.02 9.99 -9.63
CA GLY A 78 1.12 9.62 -8.21
C GLY A 78 2.34 10.21 -7.51
N ARG A 79 3.47 10.36 -8.21
CA ARG A 79 4.67 11.03 -7.69
C ARG A 79 4.40 12.50 -7.42
N TRP A 80 3.87 13.24 -8.39
CA TRP A 80 3.53 14.66 -8.23
C TRP A 80 2.54 14.90 -7.10
N LYS A 81 1.51 14.06 -6.98
CA LYS A 81 0.57 14.14 -5.85
C LYS A 81 1.27 14.07 -4.49
N ARG A 82 2.35 13.28 -4.37
CA ARG A 82 3.13 13.15 -3.11
C ARG A 82 4.10 14.31 -2.93
N GLU A 83 4.88 14.65 -3.95
CA GLU A 83 5.90 15.70 -3.88
C GLU A 83 5.28 17.08 -3.65
N PHE A 84 4.16 17.37 -4.32
CA PHE A 84 3.46 18.65 -4.17
C PHE A 84 2.31 18.60 -3.14
N ASN A 85 2.17 17.49 -2.42
CA ASN A 85 1.14 17.29 -1.38
C ASN A 85 -0.30 17.63 -1.82
N TRP A 86 -0.66 17.40 -3.09
CA TRP A 86 -1.99 17.71 -3.60
C TRP A 86 -3.08 16.89 -2.91
N THR A 87 -4.21 17.55 -2.65
CA THR A 87 -5.39 16.93 -2.04
C THR A 87 -6.16 16.15 -3.11
N ARG A 88 -6.55 14.91 -2.78
CA ARG A 88 -7.33 14.09 -3.69
C ARG A 88 -8.82 14.41 -3.50
N HIS A 89 -9.57 14.54 -4.59
CA HIS A 89 -11.02 14.69 -4.52
C HIS A 89 -11.66 13.62 -3.60
N PRO A 90 -12.59 13.98 -2.70
CA PRO A 90 -13.12 13.07 -1.67
C PRO A 90 -13.79 11.80 -2.24
N LEU A 91 -14.43 11.93 -3.40
CA LEU A 91 -15.09 10.82 -4.12
C LEU A 91 -14.15 9.99 -5.01
N ALA A 92 -12.86 10.35 -5.11
CA ALA A 92 -11.94 9.58 -5.93
C ALA A 92 -11.61 8.22 -5.28
N PRO A 93 -11.37 7.16 -6.07
CA PRO A 93 -10.93 5.87 -5.55
C PRO A 93 -9.66 6.02 -4.70
N ARG A 94 -9.77 5.72 -3.41
CA ARG A 94 -8.69 5.84 -2.44
C ARG A 94 -7.61 4.78 -2.68
N ALA A 95 -6.38 5.11 -2.29
CA ALA A 95 -5.29 4.14 -2.29
C ALA A 95 -5.70 2.93 -1.46
N SER A 96 -5.38 1.73 -1.94
CA SER A 96 -5.85 0.47 -1.37
C SER A 96 -5.72 0.45 0.15
N ASP A 97 -4.61 0.92 0.72
CA ASP A 97 -4.33 0.91 2.17
C ASP A 97 -5.30 1.73 3.05
N THR A 98 -6.08 2.63 2.47
CA THR A 98 -7.05 3.47 3.19
C THR A 98 -8.51 3.10 2.89
N VAL A 99 -8.71 2.00 2.17
CA VAL A 99 -10.05 1.47 1.88
C VAL A 99 -10.57 0.76 3.13
N PRO A 100 -11.81 1.00 3.57
CA PRO A 100 -12.45 0.21 4.63
C PRO A 100 -12.31 -1.29 4.36
N THR A 101 -12.07 -2.09 5.40
CA THR A 101 -11.75 -3.52 5.28
C THR A 101 -12.82 -4.32 4.55
N GLU A 102 -14.08 -3.90 4.64
CA GLU A 102 -15.21 -4.49 3.90
C GLU A 102 -15.00 -4.43 2.37
N ARG A 103 -14.47 -3.31 1.87
CA ARG A 103 -14.22 -3.08 0.44
C ARG A 103 -12.80 -3.46 0.02
N ALA A 104 -11.96 -3.87 0.96
CA ALA A 104 -10.58 -4.29 0.71
C ALA A 104 -10.56 -5.58 -0.10
N GLY A 105 -9.79 -5.60 -1.20
CA GLY A 105 -9.50 -6.84 -1.91
C GLY A 105 -8.64 -7.79 -1.07
N ARG A 106 -8.75 -9.11 -1.29
CA ARG A 106 -7.99 -10.14 -0.55
C ARG A 106 -6.49 -9.87 -0.45
N ARG A 107 -5.84 -9.36 -1.50
CA ARG A 107 -4.40 -8.99 -1.44
C ARG A 107 -4.10 -7.94 -0.38
N LEU A 108 -4.98 -6.97 -0.20
CA LEU A 108 -4.85 -5.96 0.84
C LEU A 108 -5.17 -6.57 2.21
N LYS A 109 -6.26 -7.34 2.34
CA LYS A 109 -6.60 -8.01 3.60
C LYS A 109 -5.47 -8.92 4.08
N LEU A 110 -4.88 -9.74 3.21
CA LEU A 110 -3.69 -10.56 3.51
C LEU A 110 -2.45 -9.72 3.84
N ARG A 111 -2.30 -8.54 3.21
CA ARG A 111 -1.21 -7.61 3.54
C ARG A 111 -1.40 -6.97 4.92
N MET A 112 -2.64 -6.76 5.34
CA MET A 112 -2.96 -6.19 6.65
C MET A 112 -3.07 -7.25 7.75
N LEU A 113 -3.30 -8.53 7.39
CA LEU A 113 -3.50 -9.63 8.33
C LEU A 113 -2.36 -9.74 9.34
N SER A 114 -1.11 -9.67 8.88
CA SER A 114 0.06 -9.72 9.78
C SER A 114 0.04 -8.59 10.82
N SER A 115 -0.31 -7.37 10.40
CA SER A 115 -0.38 -6.21 11.29
C SER A 115 -1.55 -6.32 12.26
N LYS A 116 -2.71 -6.80 11.82
CA LYS A 116 -3.87 -7.02 12.70
C LYS A 116 -3.61 -8.12 13.74
N LEU A 117 -3.01 -9.24 13.33
CA LEU A 117 -2.62 -10.31 14.25
C LEU A 117 -1.56 -9.82 15.25
N GLN A 118 -0.62 -8.99 14.82
CA GLN A 118 0.37 -8.40 15.71
C GLN A 118 -0.29 -7.49 16.76
N GLN A 119 -1.19 -6.59 16.35
CA GLN A 119 -1.95 -5.74 17.28
C GLN A 119 -2.76 -6.57 18.28
N LEU A 120 -3.35 -7.68 17.83
CA LEU A 120 -4.12 -8.58 18.68
C LEU A 120 -3.22 -9.29 19.71
N ALA A 121 -2.02 -9.73 19.30
CA ALA A 121 -1.04 -10.31 20.20
C ALA A 121 -0.52 -9.29 21.23
N GLU A 122 -0.27 -8.04 20.80
CA GLU A 122 0.12 -6.94 21.69
C GLU A 122 -0.97 -6.64 22.73
N ARG A 123 -2.24 -6.60 22.30
CA ARG A 123 -3.37 -6.42 23.23
C ARG A 123 -3.44 -7.52 24.29
N TYR A 124 -3.27 -8.79 23.91
CA TYR A 124 -3.24 -9.89 24.88
C TYR A 124 -2.02 -9.84 25.80
N ALA A 125 -0.87 -9.40 25.31
CA ALA A 125 0.30 -9.19 26.16
C ALA A 125 0.06 -8.06 27.19
N ASP A 126 -0.58 -6.96 26.77
CA ASP A 126 -0.96 -5.86 27.66
C ASP A 126 -1.99 -6.29 28.71
N GLU A 127 -2.99 -7.09 28.33
CA GLU A 127 -3.98 -7.66 29.24
C GLU A 127 -3.31 -8.56 30.29
N LEU A 128 -2.40 -9.44 29.86
CA LEU A 128 -1.62 -10.30 30.75
C LEU A 128 -0.71 -9.50 31.69
N TRP A 129 -0.09 -8.43 31.19
CA TRP A 129 0.78 -7.57 32.00
C TRP A 129 0.02 -6.82 33.09
N ARG A 130 -1.24 -6.45 32.82
CA ARG A 130 -2.12 -5.78 33.79
C ARG A 130 -2.80 -6.73 34.76
N ALA A 131 -2.85 -8.02 34.44
CA ALA A 131 -3.47 -9.01 35.31
C ALA A 131 -2.61 -9.23 36.58
N PRO A 132 -3.24 -9.34 37.77
CA PRO A 132 -2.51 -9.59 39.02
C PRO A 132 -1.87 -10.99 39.09
N SER A 133 -2.29 -11.91 38.21
CA SER A 133 -1.71 -13.25 38.07
C SER A 133 -1.63 -13.62 36.58
N VAL A 134 -0.55 -14.31 36.20
CA VAL A 134 -0.35 -14.77 34.82
C VAL A 134 -1.19 -16.02 34.54
N ASP A 135 -2.18 -15.89 33.66
CA ASP A 135 -2.90 -17.05 33.11
C ASP A 135 -2.09 -17.68 31.97
N LEU A 136 -1.63 -18.91 32.19
CA LEU A 136 -0.81 -19.66 31.24
C LEU A 136 -1.55 -19.92 29.92
N ASN A 137 -2.86 -20.16 29.95
CA ASN A 137 -3.63 -20.42 28.75
C ASN A 137 -3.70 -19.17 27.86
N ARG A 138 -3.92 -18.00 28.47
CA ARG A 138 -3.90 -16.70 27.78
C ARG A 138 -2.51 -16.36 27.22
N LEU A 139 -1.45 -16.73 27.94
CA LEU A 139 -0.09 -16.58 27.42
C LEU A 139 0.15 -17.46 26.18
N ILE A 140 -0.31 -18.71 26.22
CA ILE A 140 -0.23 -19.62 25.06
C ILE A 140 -1.01 -19.03 23.88
N GLU A 141 -2.26 -18.57 24.10
CA GLU A 141 -3.07 -17.91 23.05
C GLU A 141 -2.32 -16.73 22.42
N ALA A 142 -1.75 -15.83 23.23
CA ALA A 142 -1.00 -14.67 22.75
C ALA A 142 0.23 -15.07 21.91
N MET A 143 0.97 -16.08 22.36
CA MET A 143 2.13 -16.62 21.64
C MET A 143 1.74 -17.24 20.30
N GLU A 144 0.62 -17.95 20.23
CA GLU A 144 0.13 -18.54 18.98
C GLU A 144 -0.31 -17.48 17.97
N VAL A 145 -1.00 -16.43 18.41
CA VAL A 145 -1.34 -15.28 17.56
C VAL A 145 -0.08 -14.60 17.04
N LEU A 146 0.94 -14.41 17.87
CA LEU A 146 2.21 -13.82 17.47
C LEU A 146 2.94 -14.69 16.42
N LYS A 147 2.93 -16.02 16.58
CA LYS A 147 3.48 -16.94 15.57
C LYS A 147 2.74 -16.82 14.25
N MET A 148 1.40 -16.75 14.27
CA MET A 148 0.60 -16.52 13.06
C MET A 148 0.98 -15.20 12.37
N ALA A 149 1.15 -14.11 13.13
CA ALA A 149 1.60 -12.82 12.60
C ALA A 149 2.97 -12.93 11.92
N ARG A 150 3.93 -13.61 12.55
CA ARG A 150 5.28 -13.83 11.99
C ARG A 150 5.26 -14.68 10.72
N LEU A 151 4.46 -15.74 10.67
CA LEU A 151 4.35 -16.61 9.50
C LEU A 151 3.70 -15.89 8.32
N THR A 152 2.63 -15.15 8.57
CA THR A 152 1.96 -14.34 7.54
C THR A 152 2.86 -13.22 7.00
N GLN A 153 3.75 -12.68 7.84
CA GLN A 153 4.79 -11.74 7.39
C GLN A 153 5.89 -12.44 6.58
N LYS A 154 6.38 -13.62 7.02
CA LYS A 154 7.47 -14.38 6.39
C LYS A 154 7.09 -15.01 5.05
N GLY A 155 5.81 -15.33 4.83
CA GLY A 155 5.28 -15.81 3.54
C GLY A 155 5.40 -14.81 2.39
N ARG A 156 5.81 -13.56 2.68
CA ARG A 156 6.26 -12.59 1.68
C ARG A 156 7.67 -12.98 1.25
N GLY A 157 7.76 -13.79 0.19
CA GLY A 157 9.02 -14.35 -0.31
C GLY A 157 10.18 -13.35 -0.36
N ARG A 158 11.40 -13.89 -0.25
CA ARG A 158 12.65 -13.11 -0.42
C ARG A 158 12.55 -12.22 -1.68
N PRO A 159 13.01 -10.96 -1.62
CA PRO A 159 13.11 -10.13 -2.81
C PRO A 159 13.89 -10.89 -3.88
N GLY A 160 13.28 -11.10 -5.05
CA GLY A 160 13.90 -11.77 -6.20
C GLY A 160 13.43 -13.19 -6.53
N LYS A 161 12.66 -13.87 -5.67
CA LYS A 161 11.95 -15.11 -6.08
C LYS A 161 10.52 -14.74 -6.48
N PRO A 162 10.09 -15.00 -7.72
CA PRO A 162 8.67 -14.94 -8.06
C PRO A 162 7.94 -15.86 -7.08
N GLY A 163 7.03 -15.30 -6.29
CA GLY A 163 6.08 -16.14 -5.56
C GLY A 163 5.31 -17.03 -6.56
N PRO A 164 4.62 -18.06 -6.07
CA PRO A 164 3.70 -18.82 -6.92
C PRO A 164 2.81 -17.85 -7.71
N ALA A 165 2.55 -18.19 -8.98
CA ALA A 165 1.80 -17.35 -9.90
C ALA A 165 0.51 -16.82 -9.25
N PRO A 166 0.08 -15.58 -9.57
CA PRO A 166 -1.17 -15.06 -9.06
C PRO A 166 -2.30 -16.02 -9.47
N ARG A 167 -2.89 -16.69 -8.47
CA ARG A 167 -4.02 -17.62 -8.61
C ARG A 167 -5.10 -17.02 -9.52
N THR A 168 -5.59 -17.79 -10.49
CA THR A 168 -6.64 -17.42 -11.46
C THR A 168 -7.98 -17.35 -10.76
N GLU A 169 -8.94 -16.50 -11.18
CA GLU A 169 -10.28 -16.31 -10.56
C GLU A 169 -11.04 -17.61 -10.20
N GLU A 170 -10.78 -18.72 -10.89
CA GLU A 170 -11.29 -20.07 -10.61
C GLU A 170 -10.65 -20.75 -9.37
N ASP A 171 -9.37 -20.49 -9.06
CA ASP A 171 -8.71 -20.90 -7.81
C ASP A 171 -9.28 -20.18 -6.56
N TRP A 172 -10.19 -19.22 -6.73
CA TRP A 172 -10.77 -18.40 -5.65
C TRP A 172 -12.16 -18.87 -5.21
N LEU A 173 -12.76 -19.83 -5.92
CA LEU A 173 -14.08 -20.39 -5.56
C LEU A 173 -14.02 -21.30 -4.32
N ASP A 174 -12.82 -21.68 -3.92
CA ASP A 174 -12.59 -22.73 -2.96
C ASP A 174 -12.11 -22.13 -1.61
N ARG A 175 -13.03 -21.39 -0.96
CA ARG A 175 -12.85 -20.74 0.36
C ARG A 175 -12.32 -21.72 1.40
N GLU A 176 -13.05 -22.80 1.59
CA GLU A 176 -12.76 -23.79 2.62
C GLU A 176 -11.42 -24.49 2.42
N PRO A 177 -11.06 -25.01 1.24
CA PRO A 177 -9.75 -25.63 1.06
C PRO A 177 -8.61 -24.60 1.14
N ALA A 178 -8.83 -23.32 0.82
CA ALA A 178 -7.81 -22.28 1.00
C ALA A 178 -7.53 -21.98 2.49
N ILE A 179 -8.57 -21.93 3.32
CA ILE A 179 -8.44 -21.75 4.78
C ILE A 179 -7.83 -23.02 5.40
N ARG A 180 -8.34 -24.21 5.05
CA ARG A 180 -7.79 -25.50 5.52
C ARG A 180 -6.31 -25.63 5.16
N LYS A 181 -5.92 -25.30 3.93
CA LYS A 181 -4.51 -25.29 3.53
C LYS A 181 -3.67 -24.32 4.37
N ALA A 182 -4.17 -23.09 4.59
CA ALA A 182 -3.47 -22.11 5.41
C ALA A 182 -3.26 -22.61 6.86
N LEU A 183 -4.29 -23.22 7.45
CA LEU A 183 -4.22 -23.82 8.78
C LEU A 183 -3.26 -25.02 8.81
N THR A 184 -3.27 -25.87 7.79
CA THR A 184 -2.30 -26.98 7.64
C THR A 184 -0.87 -26.44 7.55
N ASP A 185 -0.62 -25.42 6.73
CA ASP A 185 0.70 -24.78 6.60
C ASP A 185 1.14 -24.15 7.95
N MET A 186 0.23 -23.50 8.68
CA MET A 186 0.50 -22.94 10.01
C MET A 186 0.80 -24.04 11.05
N ARG A 187 0.07 -25.14 11.01
CA ARG A 187 0.32 -26.30 11.88
C ARG A 187 1.69 -26.92 11.61
N HIS A 188 2.06 -27.10 10.34
CA HIS A 188 3.40 -27.56 9.96
C HIS A 188 4.51 -26.61 10.40
N ALA A 189 4.20 -25.32 10.52
CA ALA A 189 5.12 -24.30 11.01
C ALA A 189 5.14 -24.13 12.53
N GLY A 190 4.42 -24.99 13.28
CA GLY A 190 4.44 -25.03 14.74
C GLY A 190 3.42 -24.14 15.45
N VAL A 191 2.33 -23.76 14.77
CA VAL A 191 1.17 -23.12 15.40
C VAL A 191 0.23 -24.18 15.96
N PHE A 192 -0.11 -24.08 17.24
CA PHE A 192 -1.10 -24.95 17.87
C PHE A 192 -2.50 -24.47 17.53
N THR A 193 -3.09 -25.03 16.46
CA THR A 193 -4.40 -24.63 15.93
C THR A 193 -5.55 -24.77 16.93
N THR A 194 -5.40 -25.60 17.97
CA THR A 194 -6.38 -25.78 19.05
C THR A 194 -6.38 -24.64 20.07
N CYS A 195 -5.30 -23.85 20.12
CA CYS A 195 -5.13 -22.76 21.07
C CYS A 195 -5.24 -21.39 20.38
N ILE A 196 -5.73 -21.35 19.14
CA ILE A 196 -5.94 -20.09 18.43
C ILE A 196 -7.23 -19.46 18.95
N PRO A 197 -7.18 -18.22 19.47
CA PRO A 197 -8.38 -17.54 19.93
C PRO A 197 -9.31 -17.21 18.77
N ALA A 198 -10.64 -17.22 19.04
CA ALA A 198 -11.67 -17.04 18.02
C ALA A 198 -11.50 -15.75 17.20
N GLU A 199 -11.01 -14.68 17.82
CA GLU A 199 -10.76 -13.40 17.13
C GLU A 199 -9.65 -13.51 16.06
N ALA A 200 -8.59 -14.27 16.34
CA ALA A 200 -7.52 -14.50 15.36
C ALA A 200 -7.99 -15.40 14.21
N MET A 201 -8.88 -16.36 14.49
CA MET A 201 -9.57 -17.14 13.46
C MET A 201 -10.48 -16.26 12.60
N ALA A 202 -11.23 -15.34 13.20
CA ALA A 202 -12.08 -14.40 12.47
C ALA A 202 -11.26 -13.49 11.53
N LEU A 203 -10.07 -13.05 11.97
CA LEU A 203 -9.14 -12.28 11.12
C LEU A 203 -8.63 -13.11 9.92
N LEU A 204 -8.36 -14.39 10.14
CA LEU A 204 -7.99 -15.32 9.07
C LEU A 204 -9.16 -15.50 8.08
N ASP A 205 -10.35 -15.75 8.59
CA ASP A 205 -11.56 -15.93 7.78
C ASP A 205 -11.90 -14.68 6.96
N ASP A 206 -11.86 -13.49 7.55
CA ASP A 206 -12.08 -12.22 6.85
C ASP A 206 -11.05 -12.02 5.73
N ALA A 207 -9.78 -12.35 5.99
CA ALA A 207 -8.72 -12.19 5.00
C ALA A 207 -8.87 -13.12 3.79
N TYR A 208 -9.49 -14.29 3.98
CA TYR A 208 -9.77 -15.24 2.91
C TYR A 208 -11.18 -15.10 2.32
N THR A 209 -12.05 -14.27 2.91
CA THR A 209 -13.38 -13.94 2.38
C THR A 209 -13.24 -12.99 1.18
N PRO A 210 -13.70 -13.40 -0.03
CA PRO A 210 -13.68 -12.52 -1.19
C PRO A 210 -14.60 -11.31 -0.96
N PRO A 211 -14.21 -10.09 -1.40
CA PRO A 211 -15.13 -8.98 -1.37
C PRO A 211 -16.30 -9.27 -2.32
N GLU A 212 -17.53 -8.95 -1.90
CA GLU A 212 -18.68 -8.93 -2.80
C GLU A 212 -18.38 -7.96 -3.95
N ARG A 213 -18.12 -8.50 -5.13
CA ARG A 213 -17.98 -7.73 -6.36
C ARG A 213 -18.80 -8.39 -7.43
N GLU A 214 -19.60 -7.60 -8.13
CA GLU A 214 -20.03 -7.95 -9.48
C GLU A 214 -18.78 -8.27 -10.30
N VAL A 215 -18.71 -9.50 -10.81
CA VAL A 215 -17.58 -10.00 -11.57
C VAL A 215 -17.57 -9.30 -12.92
N VAL A 216 -16.93 -8.12 -13.00
CA VAL A 216 -16.65 -7.49 -14.29
C VAL A 216 -15.47 -8.25 -14.91
N ARG A 217 -15.80 -9.29 -15.69
CA ARG A 217 -14.84 -10.07 -16.47
C ARG A 217 -14.01 -9.10 -17.31
N ARG A 218 -12.73 -8.93 -16.95
CA ARG A 218 -11.80 -8.19 -17.81
C ARG A 218 -11.55 -9.04 -19.04
N GLY A 219 -12.13 -8.62 -20.17
CA GLY A 219 -11.91 -9.23 -21.47
C GLY A 219 -10.41 -9.35 -21.81
N PRO A 220 -10.05 -10.27 -22.72
CA PRO A 220 -8.67 -10.60 -23.02
C PRO A 220 -7.87 -9.35 -23.39
N ARG A 221 -6.70 -9.19 -22.76
CA ARG A 221 -5.75 -8.12 -23.10
C ARG A 221 -5.32 -8.30 -24.55
N ARG A 222 -5.81 -7.43 -25.44
CA ARG A 222 -5.26 -7.32 -26.80
C ARG A 222 -3.76 -7.01 -26.69
N ARG A 223 -2.91 -7.95 -27.11
CA ARG A 223 -1.51 -7.68 -27.41
C ARG A 223 -1.50 -6.75 -28.64
N LYS A 224 -0.85 -5.60 -28.51
CA LYS A 224 -0.40 -4.78 -29.63
C LYS A 224 1.11 -4.85 -29.67
#